data_AF-A0A6A2F2E6-F1
#
_entry.id   AF-A0A6A2F2E6-F1
#
_cell.length_a   1.000
_cell.length_b   1.000
_cell.length_c   1.000
_cell.angle_alpha   90.00
_cell.angle_beta   90.00
_cell.angle_gamma   90.00
#
_symmetry.space_group_name_H-M   'P 1'
#
loop_
_entity.id
_entity.type
_entity.pdbx_description
1 polymer ?
#
loop_
_entity_poly.entity_id
_entity_poly.type
_entity_poly.pdbx_seq_one_letter_code
_entity_poly.pdbx_strand_id
1 'polypeptide(L)'
;MENTNELYKRLETLVAHRKALSRQTDHLRVMEQEHTINGYPKMRLSIESHPHTFKTVNKAVIKKVFALLQAEYRELIKQKEQQIQALTLQLNTPKP
;
A
#
# COMPACT_ATOMS: atom_id res chain seq x y z
N MET A 1 21.53 -13.24 19.44
CA MET A 1 21.45 -13.79 18.07
C MET A 1 19.97 -13.84 17.71
N GLU A 2 19.50 -13.08 16.72
CA GLU A 2 18.12 -13.23 16.23
C GLU A 2 17.90 -14.69 15.80
N ASN A 3 16.80 -15.27 16.26
CA ASN A 3 16.45 -16.66 15.99
C ASN A 3 15.97 -16.76 14.53
N THR A 4 16.46 -17.73 13.75
CA THR A 4 16.06 -17.90 12.35
C THR A 4 14.53 -18.00 12.19
N ASN A 5 13.84 -18.56 13.19
CA ASN A 5 12.37 -18.58 13.24
C ASN A 5 11.72 -17.19 13.34
N GLU A 6 12.37 -16.24 14.00
CA GLU A 6 11.92 -14.84 14.10
C GLU A 6 12.09 -14.11 12.77
N LEU A 7 13.19 -14.37 12.07
CA LEU A 7 13.44 -13.83 10.72
C LEU A 7 12.40 -14.33 9.70
N TYR A 8 12.02 -15.61 9.76
CA TYR A 8 10.96 -16.16 8.92
C TYR A 8 9.59 -15.53 9.22
N LYS A 9 9.20 -15.41 10.50
CA LYS A 9 7.95 -14.72 10.89
C LYS A 9 7.91 -13.27 10.41
N ARG A 10 9.04 -12.57 10.49
CA ARG A 10 9.18 -11.20 10.00
C ARG A 10 9.02 -11.13 8.48
N LEU A 11 9.62 -12.08 7.75
CA LEU A 11 9.48 -12.20 6.30
C LEU A 11 8.02 -12.45 5.89
N GLU A 12 7.33 -13.39 6.54
CA GLU A 12 5.91 -13.67 6.30
C GLU A 12 5.04 -12.43 6.51
N THR A 13 5.28 -11.70 7.61
CA THR A 13 4.58 -10.44 7.92
C THR A 13 4.80 -9.40 6.82
N LEU A 14 6.04 -9.21 6.37
CA LEU A 14 6.37 -8.25 5.31
C LEU A 14 5.73 -8.62 3.97
N VAL A 15 5.72 -9.91 3.62
CA VAL A 15 5.04 -10.42 2.41
C VAL A 15 3.54 -10.19 2.50
N ALA A 16 2.92 -10.44 3.65
CA ALA A 16 1.50 -10.18 3.87
C ALA A 16 1.16 -8.68 3.70
N HIS A 17 1.97 -7.80 4.29
CA HIS A 17 1.81 -6.35 4.14
C HIS A 17 1.98 -5.89 2.68
N ARG A 18 3.00 -6.40 1.97
CA ARG A 18 3.20 -6.09 0.54
C ARG A 18 1.98 -6.48 -0.30
N LYS A 19 1.42 -7.67 -0.06
CA LYS A 19 0.20 -8.14 -0.74
C LYS A 19 -1.01 -7.25 -0.44
N ALA A 20 -1.19 -6.86 0.82
CA ALA A 20 -2.27 -5.95 1.22
C ALA A 20 -2.15 -4.58 0.54
N LEU A 21 -0.97 -3.97 0.55
CA LEU A 21 -0.69 -2.70 -0.13
C LEU A 21 -0.91 -2.78 -1.65
N SER A 22 -0.51 -3.91 -2.27
CA SER A 22 -0.74 -4.13 -3.70
C SER A 22 -2.24 -4.14 -4.03
N ARG A 23 -3.04 -4.88 -3.24
CA ARG A 23 -4.51 -4.92 -3.41
C ARG A 23 -5.15 -3.55 -3.21
N GLN A 24 -4.70 -2.78 -2.23
CA GLN A 24 -5.19 -1.41 -2.01
C GLN A 24 -4.85 -0.49 -3.19
N THR A 25 -3.64 -0.61 -3.74
CA THR A 25 -3.21 0.15 -4.92
C THR A 25 -4.07 -0.21 -6.15
N ASP A 26 -4.33 -1.50 -6.37
CA ASP A 26 -5.18 -1.97 -7.46
C ASP A 26 -6.63 -1.48 -7.30
N HIS A 27 -7.16 -1.52 -6.06
CA HIS A 27 -8.50 -1.01 -5.77
C HIS A 27 -8.63 0.49 -6.05
N LEU A 28 -7.65 1.30 -5.64
CA LEU A 28 -7.63 2.74 -5.95
C LEU A 28 -7.60 3.00 -7.46
N ARG A 29 -6.89 2.16 -8.22
CA ARG A 29 -6.87 2.24 -9.69
C ARG A 29 -8.23 1.91 -10.30
N VAL A 30 -8.92 0.88 -9.80
CA VAL A 30 -10.28 0.53 -10.23
C VAL A 30 -11.25 1.67 -9.93
N MET A 31 -11.22 2.23 -8.71
CA MET A 31 -12.07 3.38 -8.35
C MET A 31 -11.81 4.59 -9.26
N GLU A 32 -10.55 4.88 -9.58
CA GLU A 32 -10.19 5.95 -10.51
C GLU A 32 -10.73 5.68 -11.94
N GLN A 33 -10.70 4.42 -12.40
CA GLN A 33 -11.16 4.02 -13.73
C GLN A 33 -12.69 3.92 -13.84
N GLU A 34 -13.38 3.44 -12.81
CA GLU A 34 -14.84 3.39 -12.75
C GLU A 34 -15.46 4.80 -12.81
N HIS A 35 -14.73 5.85 -12.40
CA HIS A 35 -15.15 7.24 -12.61
C HIS A 35 -15.22 7.68 -14.09
N THR A 36 -14.67 6.89 -15.01
CA THR A 36 -14.74 7.13 -16.45
C THR A 36 -16.02 6.56 -17.09
N ILE A 37 -16.76 5.69 -16.38
CA ILE A 37 -17.97 5.02 -16.90
C ILE A 37 -19.17 5.41 -16.04
N ASN A 38 -19.92 6.41 -16.49
CA ASN A 38 -21.31 6.74 -16.14
C ASN A 38 -21.73 6.74 -14.66
N GLY A 39 -21.95 7.96 -14.14
CA GLY A 39 -23.18 8.23 -13.38
C GLY A 39 -23.32 7.68 -11.96
N TYR A 40 -22.25 7.41 -11.20
CA TYR A 40 -22.39 7.10 -9.77
C TYR A 40 -22.41 8.35 -8.87
N PRO A 41 -23.30 8.40 -7.86
CA PRO A 41 -23.57 9.58 -7.05
C PRO A 41 -22.40 9.90 -6.12
N LYS A 42 -21.96 11.17 -6.15
CA LYS A 42 -21.13 11.88 -5.15
C LYS A 42 -20.31 10.94 -4.25
N MET A 43 -19.22 10.39 -4.80
CA MET A 43 -18.26 9.64 -3.98
C MET A 43 -17.71 10.58 -2.90
N ARG A 44 -17.98 10.24 -1.63
CA ARG A 44 -17.53 11.02 -0.47
C ARG A 44 -16.25 10.38 0.03
N LEU A 45 -15.11 10.97 -0.33
CA LEU A 45 -13.84 10.54 0.23
C LEU A 45 -13.72 11.09 1.65
N SER A 46 -13.50 10.21 2.64
CA SER A 46 -13.06 10.61 3.98
C SER A 46 -11.62 10.15 4.15
N ILE A 47 -10.68 11.10 4.14
CA ILE A 47 -9.27 10.81 4.43
C ILE A 47 -9.08 11.07 5.91
N GLU A 48 -8.79 10.02 6.67
CA GLU A 48 -8.40 10.14 8.07
C GLU A 48 -6.89 10.37 8.15
N SER A 49 -6.49 11.60 8.45
CA SER A 49 -5.12 11.94 8.83
C SER A 49 -5.22 12.44 10.26
N HIS A 50 -4.95 11.60 11.27
CA HIS A 50 -5.15 11.99 12.67
C HIS A 50 -4.47 13.34 12.97
N PRO A 51 -5.20 14.39 13.42
CA PRO A 51 -6.59 14.40 13.94
C PRO A 51 -7.69 14.90 12.96
N HIS A 52 -7.40 15.09 11.68
CA HIS A 52 -8.30 15.66 10.68
C HIS A 52 -8.96 14.62 9.76
N THR A 53 -10.27 14.78 9.54
CA THR A 53 -11.01 14.07 8.49
C THR A 53 -11.34 15.02 7.35
N PHE A 54 -10.71 14.86 6.20
CA PHE A 54 -11.04 15.64 5.01
C PHE A 54 -12.22 14.98 4.26
N LYS A 55 -13.27 15.75 3.93
CA LYS A 55 -14.46 15.27 3.21
C LYS A 55 -14.72 16.11 1.97
N THR A 56 -14.78 15.49 0.80
CA THR A 56 -15.11 16.19 -0.46
C THR A 56 -15.94 15.32 -1.40
N VAL A 57 -16.70 15.98 -2.28
CA VAL A 57 -17.43 15.39 -3.41
C VAL A 57 -16.92 15.91 -4.76
N ASN A 58 -15.85 16.74 -4.75
CA ASN A 58 -15.26 17.30 -5.96
C ASN A 58 -14.41 16.23 -6.66
N LYS A 59 -14.86 15.82 -7.86
CA LYS A 59 -14.20 14.77 -8.67
C LYS A 59 -12.72 15.04 -8.95
N ALA A 60 -12.34 16.29 -9.24
CA ALA A 60 -10.95 16.63 -9.52
C ALA A 60 -10.06 16.50 -8.27
N VAL A 61 -10.58 16.89 -7.10
CA VAL A 61 -9.87 16.71 -5.82
C VAL A 61 -9.72 15.23 -5.48
N ILE A 62 -10.79 14.46 -5.62
CA ILE A 62 -10.80 13.01 -5.40
C ILE A 62 -9.76 12.31 -6.29
N LYS A 63 -9.75 12.62 -7.59
CA LYS A 63 -8.78 12.03 -8.53
C LYS A 63 -7.34 12.34 -8.13
N LYS A 64 -7.06 13.59 -7.74
CA LYS A 64 -5.73 13.98 -7.23
C LYS A 64 -5.35 13.18 -5.98
N VAL A 65 -6.28 12.98 -5.05
CA VAL A 65 -6.01 12.18 -3.85
C VAL A 65 -5.73 10.72 -4.20
N PHE A 66 -6.51 10.10 -5.08
CA PHE A 66 -6.23 8.73 -5.52
C PHE A 66 -4.85 8.59 -6.18
N ALA A 67 -4.48 9.54 -7.04
CA ALA A 67 -3.15 9.55 -7.64
C ALA A 67 -2.04 9.67 -6.59
N LEU A 68 -2.21 10.54 -5.58
CA LEU A 68 -1.27 10.68 -4.46
C LEU A 68 -1.15 9.39 -3.64
N LEU A 69 -2.28 8.81 -3.21
CA LEU A 69 -2.30 7.56 -2.44
C LEU A 69 -1.71 6.39 -3.23
N GLN A 70 -1.99 6.29 -4.53
CA GLN A 70 -1.36 5.28 -5.40
C GLN A 70 0.17 5.46 -5.44
N ALA A 71 0.67 6.69 -5.53
CA ALA A 71 2.10 6.97 -5.52
C ALA A 71 2.74 6.59 -4.17
N GLU A 72 2.11 6.98 -3.05
CA GLU A 72 2.57 6.63 -1.70
C GLU A 72 2.62 5.11 -1.50
N TYR A 73 1.56 4.37 -1.89
CA TYR A 73 1.53 2.92 -1.75
C TYR A 73 2.57 2.23 -2.64
N ARG A 74 2.85 2.74 -3.84
CA ARG A 74 3.93 2.22 -4.69
C ARG A 74 5.30 2.37 -4.04
N GLU A 75 5.57 3.53 -3.43
CA GLU A 75 6.83 3.74 -2.69
C GLU A 75 6.92 2.81 -1.48
N LEU A 76 5.84 2.65 -0.71
CA LEU A 76 5.81 1.70 0.41
C LEU A 76 6.02 0.26 -0.04
N ILE A 77 5.42 -0.16 -1.17
CA ILE A 77 5.63 -1.50 -1.75
C ILE A 77 7.12 -1.69 -2.07
N LYS A 78 7.74 -0.72 -2.76
CA LYS A 78 9.17 -0.77 -3.12
C LYS A 78 10.06 -0.90 -1.88
N GLN A 79 9.77 -0.13 -0.82
CA GLN A 79 10.49 -0.24 0.45
C GLN A 79 10.31 -1.63 1.09
N LYS A 80 9.10 -2.21 1.05
CA LYS A 80 8.84 -3.56 1.56
C LYS A 80 9.56 -4.63 0.74
N GLU A 81 9.65 -4.48 -0.58
CA GLU A 81 10.40 -5.38 -1.45
C GLU A 81 11.90 -5.37 -1.13
N GLN A 82 12.48 -4.19 -0.89
CA GLN A 82 13.87 -4.06 -0.44
C GLN A 82 14.11 -4.75 0.92
N GLN A 83 13.18 -4.59 1.87
CA GLN A 83 13.25 -5.25 3.19
C GLN A 83 13.15 -6.78 3.06
N ILE A 84 12.26 -7.27 2.21
CA ILE A 84 12.12 -8.70 1.90
C ILE A 84 13.44 -9.22 1.31
N GLN A 85 14.00 -8.54 0.31
CA GLN A 85 15.25 -8.96 -0.34
C GLN A 85 16.41 -9.01 0.67
N ALA A 86 16.56 -8.01 1.53
CA ALA A 86 17.59 -7.98 2.56
C ALA A 86 17.46 -9.16 3.55
N LEU A 87 16.24 -9.44 4.04
CA LEU A 87 15.99 -10.57 4.95
C LEU A 87 16.19 -11.92 4.27
N THR A 88 15.78 -12.06 3.01
CA THR A 88 16.02 -13.28 2.22
C THR A 88 17.51 -13.54 2.05
N LEU A 89 18.32 -12.50 1.78
CA LEU A 89 19.78 -12.64 1.72
C LEU A 89 20.33 -13.08 3.07
N GLN A 90 19.93 -12.46 4.18
CA GLN A 90 20.38 -12.84 5.52
C GLN A 90 20.06 -14.29 5.88
N LEU A 91 18.87 -14.79 5.49
CA LEU A 91 18.47 -16.17 5.70
C LEU A 91 19.27 -17.17 4.87
N ASN A 92 19.69 -16.78 3.67
CA ASN A 92 20.42 -17.63 2.72
C ASN A 92 21.94 -17.53 2.84
N THR A 93 22.47 -16.58 3.62
CA THR A 93 23.92 -16.44 3.82
C THR A 93 24.35 -17.44 4.90
N PRO A 94 25.22 -18.42 4.60
CA PRO A 94 25.67 -19.37 5.61
C PRO A 94 26.40 -18.62 6.72
N LYS A 95 25.99 -18.86 7.98
CA LYS A 95 26.73 -18.34 9.15
C LYS A 95 28.12 -18.99 9.16
N PRO A 96 29.21 -18.21 9.34
CA PRO A 96 30.55 -18.75 9.48
C PRO A 96 30.68 -19.65 10.72
#